data_AF-A0A4W3GZ10-F1
#
_entry.id   AF-A0A4W3GZ10-F1
#
_cell.length_a   1.000
_cell.length_b   1.000
_cell.length_c   1.000
_cell.angle_alpha   90.00
_cell.angle_beta   90.00
_cell.angle_gamma   90.00
#
_symmetry.space_group_name_H-M   'P 1'
#
loop_
_entity.id
_entity.type
_entity.pdbx_description
1 polymer ?
#
loop_
_entity_poly.entity_id
_entity_poly.type
_entity_poly.pdbx_seq_one_letter_code
_entity_poly.pdbx_strand_id
1 'polypeptide(L)'
;MFVSSDGWTFLAADFSQVELRILAHLSSDPELLKLFQDPETSDVFSILACQWKGVRVDQVKNADREQTKRIVYAVVYGAGYVVSIMGRKRPLPHINSQDCSLRAQAERQAVNFVVQGSAADLCKMAMIKVFTCITSSSSLTAR
;
A
#
# COMPACT_ATOMS: atom_id res chain seq x y z
N MET A 1 6.23 -15.55 -27.01
CA MET A 1 7.38 -14.80 -26.44
C MET A 1 7.22 -13.35 -26.89
N PHE A 2 7.40 -12.37 -25.99
CA PHE A 2 7.35 -10.95 -26.35
C PHE A 2 8.77 -10.45 -26.63
N VAL A 3 8.99 -9.80 -27.78
CA VAL A 3 10.29 -9.26 -28.23
C VAL A 3 10.11 -7.83 -28.71
N SER A 4 11.13 -6.99 -28.52
CA SER A 4 11.11 -5.60 -29.01
C SER A 4 11.34 -5.56 -30.52
N SER A 5 10.90 -4.47 -31.16
CA SER A 5 11.18 -4.23 -32.58
C SER A 5 12.67 -3.86 -32.78
N ASP A 6 13.19 -4.04 -34.01
CA ASP A 6 14.57 -3.69 -34.34
C ASP A 6 14.87 -2.22 -34.03
N GLY A 7 15.99 -1.98 -33.34
CA GLY A 7 16.37 -0.64 -32.86
C GLY A 7 15.67 -0.20 -31.57
N TRP A 8 14.81 -1.04 -30.98
CA TRP A 8 14.13 -0.78 -29.70
C TRP A 8 14.51 -1.80 -28.64
N THR A 9 14.42 -1.37 -27.38
CA THR A 9 14.59 -2.22 -26.21
C THR A 9 13.39 -2.09 -25.28
N PHE A 10 13.07 -3.15 -24.52
CA PHE A 10 12.09 -3.04 -23.44
C PHE A 10 12.73 -2.36 -22.23
N LEU A 11 11.99 -1.42 -21.65
CA LEU A 11 12.31 -0.81 -20.37
C LEU A 11 11.17 -1.14 -19.39
N ALA A 12 11.51 -1.78 -18.28
CA ALA A 12 10.61 -2.02 -17.17
C ALA A 12 11.00 -1.12 -16.01
N ALA A 13 10.00 -0.56 -15.33
CA ALA A 13 10.17 0.23 -14.13
C ALA A 13 9.18 -0.26 -13.07
N ASP A 14 9.71 -0.82 -11.99
CA ASP A 14 8.94 -1.42 -10.92
C ASP A 14 9.03 -0.58 -9.63
N PHE A 15 7.91 -0.42 -8.94
CA PHE A 15 7.93 0.15 -7.61
C PHE A 15 8.41 -0.89 -6.59
N SER A 16 9.57 -0.63 -5.99
CA SER A 16 10.14 -1.47 -4.93
C SER A 16 9.28 -1.41 -3.66
N GLN A 17 8.61 -2.53 -3.35
CA GLN A 17 7.81 -2.75 -2.13
C GLN A 17 6.75 -1.67 -1.86
N VAL A 18 6.03 -1.23 -2.91
CA VAL A 18 5.07 -0.11 -2.82
C VAL A 18 4.02 -0.27 -1.73
N GLU A 19 3.45 -1.46 -1.57
CA GLU A 19 2.40 -1.70 -0.58
C GLU A 19 2.92 -1.59 0.85
N LEU A 20 4.14 -2.09 1.11
CA LEU A 20 4.77 -2.01 2.42
C LEU A 20 5.18 -0.57 2.76
N ARG A 21 5.65 0.20 1.78
CA ARG A 21 5.93 1.64 1.95
C ARG A 21 4.66 2.45 2.24
N ILE A 22 3.56 2.13 1.57
CA ILE A 22 2.25 2.72 1.86
C ILE A 22 1.78 2.35 3.26
N LEU A 23 1.93 1.09 3.66
CA LEU A 23 1.59 0.63 5.00
C LEU A 23 2.41 1.38 6.07
N ALA A 24 3.72 1.52 5.87
CA ALA A 24 4.60 2.29 6.75
C ALA A 24 4.14 3.75 6.85
N HIS A 25 3.82 4.38 5.73
CA HIS A 25 3.31 5.75 5.69
C HIS A 25 1.98 5.91 6.46
N LEU A 26 1.00 5.04 6.21
CA LEU A 26 -0.33 5.14 6.81
C LEU A 26 -0.35 4.76 8.30
N SER A 27 0.47 3.79 8.70
CA SER A 27 0.62 3.41 10.12
C SER A 27 1.41 4.44 10.92
N SER A 28 2.26 5.24 10.25
CA SER A 28 3.25 6.11 10.90
C SER A 28 4.13 5.36 11.89
N ASP A 29 4.32 4.05 11.68
CA ASP A 29 5.12 3.21 12.56
C ASP A 29 6.61 3.60 12.45
N PRO A 30 7.26 4.03 13.54
CA PRO A 30 8.63 4.54 13.48
C PRO A 30 9.65 3.50 13.01
N GLU A 31 9.45 2.21 13.30
CA GLU A 31 10.39 1.16 12.93
C GLU A 31 10.29 0.80 11.44
N LEU A 32 9.07 0.71 10.91
CA LEU A 32 8.83 0.56 9.48
C LEU A 32 9.32 1.77 8.68
N LEU A 33 9.17 2.99 9.21
CA LEU A 33 9.67 4.19 8.56
C LEU A 33 11.20 4.22 8.51
N LYS A 34 11.89 3.87 9.61
CA LYS A 34 13.35 3.77 9.66
C LYS A 34 13.89 2.80 8.62
N LEU A 35 13.22 1.66 8.42
CA LEU A 35 13.61 0.64 7.45
C LEU A 35 13.73 1.18 6.01
N PHE A 36 12.93 2.19 5.66
CA PHE A 36 12.92 2.81 4.33
C PHE A 36 13.70 4.12 4.22
N GLN A 37 14.24 4.64 5.32
CA GLN A 37 15.07 5.86 5.36
C GLN A 37 16.56 5.55 5.24
N ASP A 38 16.98 4.32 5.53
CA ASP A 38 18.36 3.88 5.40
C ASP A 38 18.65 3.40 3.95
N PRO A 39 19.63 3.97 3.23
CA PRO A 39 19.95 3.60 1.84
C PRO A 39 20.58 2.20 1.67
N GLU A 40 21.14 1.59 2.72
CA GLU A 40 21.87 0.31 2.61
C GLU A 40 21.01 -0.95 2.77
N THR A 41 19.71 -0.81 3.06
CA THR A 41 18.79 -1.92 3.34
C THR A 41 18.26 -2.58 2.06
N SER A 42 19.15 -3.24 1.32
CA SER A 42 18.81 -3.95 0.06
C SER A 42 17.94 -5.20 0.25
N ASP A 43 17.86 -5.75 1.46
CA ASP A 43 17.03 -6.91 1.78
C ASP A 43 16.00 -6.59 2.87
N VAL A 44 14.98 -5.83 2.46
CA VAL A 44 13.80 -5.48 3.26
C VAL A 44 13.16 -6.72 3.91
N PHE A 45 13.19 -7.88 3.26
CA PHE A 45 12.62 -9.12 3.78
C PHE A 45 13.50 -9.79 4.82
N SER A 46 14.83 -9.80 4.66
CA SER A 46 15.76 -10.28 5.70
C SER A 46 15.81 -9.36 6.90
N ILE A 47 15.67 -8.05 6.72
CA ILE A 47 15.59 -7.09 7.84
C ILE A 47 14.24 -7.20 8.54
N LEU A 48 13.13 -7.30 7.80
CA LEU A 48 11.83 -7.63 8.39
C LEU A 48 11.88 -8.97 9.13
N ALA A 49 12.56 -10.00 8.61
CA ALA A 49 12.70 -11.29 9.26
C ALA A 49 13.62 -11.24 10.50
N CYS A 50 14.69 -10.44 10.48
CA CYS A 50 15.58 -10.17 11.61
C CYS A 50 14.91 -9.28 12.69
N GLN A 51 14.11 -8.29 12.29
CA GLN A 51 13.32 -7.43 13.19
C GLN A 51 12.09 -8.16 13.74
N TRP A 52 11.44 -9.03 12.96
CA TRP A 52 10.45 -10.00 13.46
C TRP A 52 11.07 -10.90 14.53
N LYS A 53 12.37 -11.19 14.43
CA LYS A 53 13.14 -11.91 15.45
C LYS A 53 13.64 -11.03 16.61
N GLY A 54 13.38 -9.73 16.61
CA GLY A 54 13.91 -8.76 17.59
C GLY A 54 13.04 -8.48 18.82
N VAL A 55 11.71 -8.72 18.78
CA VAL A 55 10.82 -8.82 19.95
C VAL A 55 9.55 -9.63 19.59
N ARG A 56 9.04 -10.45 20.50
CA ARG A 56 7.99 -11.47 20.27
C ARG A 56 6.58 -10.87 20.11
N VAL A 57 5.72 -11.52 19.30
CA VAL A 57 4.26 -11.25 19.09
C VAL A 57 3.48 -11.05 20.41
N ASP A 58 4.03 -11.56 21.51
CA ASP A 58 3.51 -11.57 22.87
C ASP A 58 3.51 -10.20 23.57
N GLN A 59 4.23 -9.19 23.02
CA GLN A 59 4.28 -7.84 23.60
C GLN A 59 3.29 -6.85 22.98
N VAL A 60 2.70 -7.19 21.83
CA VAL A 60 1.53 -6.46 21.32
C VAL A 60 0.38 -6.82 22.24
N LYS A 61 0.01 -5.91 23.14
CA LYS A 61 -1.15 -6.14 23.99
C LYS A 61 -2.36 -6.15 23.07
N ASN A 62 -3.29 -7.06 23.32
CA ASN A 62 -4.58 -7.07 22.60
C ASN A 62 -5.22 -5.67 22.62
N ALA A 63 -5.02 -4.89 23.68
CA ALA A 63 -5.48 -3.51 23.79
C ALA A 63 -4.97 -2.58 22.67
N ASP A 64 -3.70 -2.68 22.27
CA ASP A 64 -3.11 -1.81 21.24
C ASP A 64 -3.67 -2.18 19.86
N ARG A 65 -3.79 -3.49 19.60
CA ARG A 65 -4.38 -4.03 18.37
C ARG A 65 -5.87 -3.66 18.25
N GLU A 66 -6.59 -3.73 19.35
CA GLU A 66 -8.00 -3.36 19.43
C GLU A 66 -8.20 -1.83 19.39
N GLN A 67 -7.25 -1.03 19.88
CA GLN A 67 -7.25 0.43 19.74
C GLN A 67 -7.04 0.87 18.28
N THR A 68 -6.04 0.29 17.60
CA THR A 68 -5.81 0.56 16.16
C THR A 68 -7.02 0.14 15.33
N LYS A 69 -7.57 -1.05 15.59
CA LYS A 69 -8.85 -1.47 14.98
C LYS A 69 -9.97 -0.49 15.29
N ARG A 70 -10.13 -0.02 16.53
CA ARG A 70 -11.17 0.96 16.88
C ARG A 70 -11.02 2.28 16.14
N ILE A 71 -9.81 2.83 15.99
CA ILE A 71 -9.60 4.09 15.27
C ILE A 71 -9.87 3.90 13.77
N VAL A 72 -9.29 2.85 13.17
CA VAL A 72 -9.50 2.52 11.76
C VAL A 72 -10.97 2.26 11.49
N TYR A 73 -11.63 1.46 12.32
CA TYR A 73 -13.02 1.11 12.10
C TYR A 73 -14.03 2.14 12.60
N ALA A 74 -13.74 3.02 13.57
CA ALA A 74 -14.69 4.06 13.98
C ALA A 74 -14.98 5.03 12.83
N VAL A 75 -13.95 5.39 12.05
CA VAL A 75 -14.10 6.21 10.84
C VAL A 75 -14.90 5.45 9.77
N VAL A 76 -14.67 4.14 9.64
CA VAL A 76 -15.30 3.31 8.60
C VAL A 76 -16.74 2.93 8.92
N TYR A 77 -17.03 2.50 10.16
CA TYR A 77 -18.37 2.14 10.63
C TYR A 77 -19.32 3.35 10.61
N GLY A 78 -18.80 4.55 10.89
CA GLY A 78 -19.56 5.79 10.83
C GLY A 78 -19.84 6.29 9.40
N ALA A 79 -18.95 6.01 8.45
CA ALA A 79 -19.06 6.48 7.07
C ALA A 79 -19.68 5.45 6.10
N GLY A 80 -19.55 4.15 6.38
CA GLY A 80 -19.97 3.06 5.49
C GLY A 80 -19.03 2.84 4.28
N TYR A 81 -17.87 3.49 4.25
CA TYR A 81 -16.86 3.37 3.20
C TYR A 81 -15.45 3.65 3.71
N VAL A 82 -14.44 3.20 2.97
CA VAL A 82 -13.02 3.59 3.13
C VAL A 82 -12.56 4.42 1.93
N VAL A 83 -11.45 5.14 2.08
CA VAL A 83 -10.87 6.02 1.06
C VAL A 83 -9.39 5.71 0.90
N SER A 84 -8.89 5.73 -0.34
CA SER A 84 -7.45 5.67 -0.63
C SER A 84 -6.78 7.05 -0.47
N ILE A 85 -5.45 7.12 -0.58
CA ILE A 85 -4.68 8.37 -0.47
C ILE A 85 -5.18 9.47 -1.44
N MET A 86 -5.61 9.12 -2.65
CA MET A 86 -6.12 10.09 -3.63
C MET A 86 -7.63 10.31 -3.59
N GLY A 87 -8.32 9.88 -2.54
CA GLY A 87 -9.74 10.18 -2.37
C GLY A 87 -10.71 9.19 -3.02
N ARG A 88 -10.22 8.07 -3.58
CA ARG A 88 -11.10 7.06 -4.19
C ARG A 88 -11.81 6.27 -3.11
N LYS A 89 -13.13 6.23 -3.17
CA LYS A 89 -13.99 5.61 -2.16
C LYS A 89 -14.30 4.14 -2.50
N ARG A 90 -14.34 3.30 -1.47
CA ARG A 90 -14.85 1.92 -1.54
C ARG A 90 -15.97 1.72 -0.52
N PRO A 91 -17.22 1.53 -0.99
CA PRO A 91 -18.34 1.21 -0.12
C PRO A 91 -18.14 -0.14 0.58
N LEU A 92 -18.59 -0.23 1.83
CA LEU A 92 -18.52 -1.42 2.67
C LEU A 92 -19.89 -1.66 3.33
N PRO A 93 -20.89 -2.14 2.57
CA PRO A 93 -22.27 -2.25 3.06
C PRO A 93 -22.42 -3.17 4.28
N HIS A 94 -21.54 -4.16 4.43
CA HIS A 94 -21.61 -5.15 5.50
C HIS A 94 -20.73 -4.82 6.72
N ILE A 95 -20.12 -3.63 6.76
CA ILE A 95 -19.24 -3.25 7.87
C ILE A 95 -20.02 -3.17 9.19
N ASN A 96 -21.29 -2.78 9.14
CA ASN A 96 -22.18 -2.76 10.31
C ASN A 96 -23.07 -4.02 10.40
N SER A 97 -22.76 -5.10 9.68
CA SER A 97 -23.56 -6.33 9.72
C SER A 97 -23.56 -6.96 11.11
N GLN A 98 -24.70 -7.49 11.55
CA GLN A 98 -24.79 -8.30 12.77
C GLN A 98 -24.13 -9.67 12.58
N ASP A 99 -24.11 -10.17 11.34
CA ASP A 99 -23.38 -11.37 10.97
C ASP A 99 -21.86 -11.12 11.12
N CYS A 100 -21.27 -11.83 12.07
CA CYS A 100 -19.84 -11.74 12.41
C CYS A 100 -18.93 -12.06 11.21
N SER A 101 -19.31 -13.02 10.37
CA SER A 101 -18.52 -13.44 9.20
C SER A 101 -18.50 -12.35 8.13
N LEU A 102 -19.68 -11.81 7.79
CA LEU A 102 -19.81 -10.72 6.81
C LEU A 102 -19.10 -9.46 7.28
N ARG A 103 -19.21 -9.14 8.57
CA ARG A 103 -18.52 -8.01 9.17
C ARG A 103 -17.00 -8.19 9.13
N ALA A 104 -16.48 -9.35 9.53
CA ALA A 104 -15.05 -9.65 9.46
C ALA A 104 -14.52 -9.63 8.02
N GLN A 105 -15.32 -10.03 7.04
CA GLN A 105 -14.96 -9.89 5.62
C GLN A 105 -14.88 -8.43 5.20
N ALA A 106 -15.87 -7.61 5.55
CA ALA A 106 -15.88 -6.18 5.25
C ALA A 106 -14.70 -5.46 5.91
N GLU A 107 -14.36 -5.83 7.14
CA GLU A 107 -13.18 -5.34 7.87
C GLU A 107 -11.87 -5.66 7.13
N ARG A 108 -11.70 -6.88 6.62
CA ARG A 108 -10.54 -7.25 5.80
C ARG A 108 -10.50 -6.47 4.48
N GLN A 109 -11.65 -6.32 3.83
CA GLN A 109 -11.76 -5.53 2.59
C GLN A 109 -11.39 -4.06 2.81
N ALA A 110 -11.78 -3.49 3.95
CA ALA A 110 -11.45 -2.13 4.34
C ALA A 110 -9.92 -1.94 4.38
N VAL A 111 -9.22 -2.78 5.16
CA VAL A 111 -7.77 -2.70 5.34
C VAL A 111 -7.03 -2.90 4.01
N ASN A 112 -7.40 -3.94 3.26
CA ASN A 112 -6.75 -4.23 1.97
C ASN A 112 -6.95 -3.10 0.97
N PHE A 113 -8.17 -2.53 0.91
CA PHE A 113 -8.46 -1.46 -0.04
C PHE A 113 -7.63 -0.20 0.23
N VAL A 114 -7.40 0.17 1.49
CA VAL A 114 -6.63 1.40 1.77
C VAL A 114 -5.20 1.27 1.23
N VAL A 115 -4.56 0.11 1.39
CA VAL A 115 -3.18 -0.11 0.89
C VAL A 115 -3.17 -0.30 -0.62
N GLN A 116 -3.91 -1.28 -1.14
CA GLN A 116 -3.92 -1.63 -2.56
C GLN A 116 -4.52 -0.51 -3.42
N GLY A 117 -5.55 0.15 -2.89
CA GLY A 117 -6.16 1.30 -3.53
C GLY A 117 -5.14 2.42 -3.69
N SER A 118 -4.44 2.77 -2.62
CA SER A 118 -3.42 3.81 -2.68
C SER A 118 -2.24 3.43 -3.58
N ALA A 119 -1.86 2.16 -3.63
CA ALA A 119 -0.83 1.67 -4.56
C ALA A 119 -1.26 1.87 -6.01
N ALA A 120 -2.49 1.49 -6.35
CA ALA A 120 -3.05 1.70 -7.69
C ALA A 120 -3.12 3.20 -8.06
N ASP A 121 -3.39 4.07 -7.09
CA ASP A 121 -3.42 5.51 -7.30
C ASP A 121 -2.01 6.04 -7.64
N LEU A 122 -0.98 5.63 -6.88
CA LEU A 122 0.41 5.99 -7.16
C LEU A 122 0.88 5.47 -8.52
N CYS A 123 0.57 4.21 -8.86
CA CYS A 123 0.90 3.63 -10.16
C CYS A 123 0.29 4.45 -11.30
N LYS A 124 -0.99 4.80 -11.22
CA LYS A 124 -1.64 5.63 -12.24
C LYS A 124 -1.05 7.03 -12.34
N MET A 125 -0.75 7.65 -11.19
CA MET A 125 -0.12 8.97 -11.18
C MET A 125 1.26 8.94 -11.83
N ALA A 126 2.06 7.91 -11.56
CA ALA A 126 3.38 7.73 -12.16
C ALA A 126 3.27 7.47 -13.66
N MET A 127 2.34 6.62 -14.10
CA MET A 127 2.06 6.39 -15.52
C MET A 127 1.74 7.70 -16.25
N ILE A 128 0.83 8.52 -15.70
CA ILE A 128 0.47 9.82 -16.28
C ILE A 128 1.69 10.74 -16.34
N LYS A 129 2.47 10.85 -15.25
CA LYS A 129 3.65 11.71 -15.21
C LYS A 129 4.73 11.30 -16.20
N VAL A 130 5.03 10.01 -16.29
CA VAL A 130 6.02 9.47 -17.24
C VAL A 130 5.54 9.70 -18.67
N PHE A 131 4.28 9.38 -18.96
CA PHE A 131 3.70 9.61 -20.28
C PHE A 131 3.78 11.09 -20.68
N THR A 132 3.30 12.00 -19.82
CA THR A 132 3.36 13.45 -20.08
C THR A 132 4.78 13.92 -20.32
N CYS A 133 5.74 13.49 -19.48
CA CYS A 133 7.15 13.85 -19.63
C CYS A 133 7.72 13.42 -20.99
N ILE A 134 7.47 12.17 -21.40
CA ILE A 134 7.93 11.65 -22.69
C ILE A 134 7.27 12.41 -23.84
N THR A 135 5.95 12.61 -23.81
CA THR A 135 5.23 13.32 -24.89
C THR A 135 5.63 14.78 -25.04
N SER A 136 6.08 15.41 -23.96
CA SER A 136 6.59 16.79 -23.97
C SER A 136 8.07 16.91 -24.34
N SER A 137 8.79 15.79 -24.41
CA SER A 137 10.23 15.79 -24.67
C SER A 137 10.53 15.84 -26.16
N SER A 138 11.51 16.66 -26.54
CA SER A 138 12.06 16.66 -27.90
C SER A 138 13.16 15.62 -28.11
N SER A 139 13.67 15.02 -27.02
CA SER A 139 14.81 14.09 -27.05
C SER A 139 14.47 12.65 -26.69
N LEU A 140 13.33 12.39 -26.05
CA LEU A 140 12.91 11.06 -25.62
C LEU A 140 11.77 10.54 -26.51
N THR A 141 11.84 9.26 -26.87
CA THR A 141 10.78 8.57 -27.61
C THR A 141 10.45 7.25 -26.94
N ALA A 142 9.16 6.94 -26.82
CA ALA A 142 8.65 5.65 -26.35
C ALA A 142 7.42 5.28 -27.18
N ARG A 143 7.22 3.98 -27.43
CA ARG A 143 6.16 3.45 -28.29
C ARG A 143 5.45 2.27 -27.62
#